data_AF-A0A0D9S2E5-F1
#
_entry.id   AF-A0A0D9S2E5-F1
#
_cell.length_a   1.000
_cell.length_b   1.000
_cell.length_c   1.000
_cell.angle_alpha   90.00
_cell.angle_beta   90.00
_cell.angle_gamma   90.00
#
_symmetry.space_group_name_H-M   'P 1'
#
loop_
_entity.id
_entity.type
_entity.pdbx_description
1 polymer ?
#
loop_
_entity_poly.entity_id
_entity_poly.type
_entity_poly.pdbx_seq_one_letter_code
_entity_poly.pdbx_strand_id
1 'polypeptide(L)' 'MSAIQNLHSFDPFADASKGDDLLPAGTEDYIHIRIQQRNGRKTLTTVQGIADDYDKKKLVKAFKKKFACNVICLNCN' A
#
# COMPACT_ATOMS: atom_id res chain seq x y z
N MET A 1 20.59 -26.04 31.82
CA MET A 1 20.34 -24.61 32.09
C MET A 1 19.06 -24.22 31.39
N SER A 2 17.99 -24.01 32.15
CA SER A 2 16.64 -23.78 31.62
C SER A 2 16.49 -22.33 31.15
N ALA A 3 16.01 -22.12 29.93
CA ALA A 3 15.80 -20.80 29.35
C ALA A 3 14.71 -20.04 30.12
N ILE A 4 15.01 -18.80 30.52
CA ILE A 4 14.09 -17.91 31.23
C ILE A 4 13.02 -17.42 30.24
N GLN A 5 11.78 -17.88 30.42
CA GLN A 5 10.62 -17.56 29.57
C GLN A 5 10.02 -16.15 29.82
N ASN A 6 10.70 -15.27 30.55
CA ASN A 6 10.18 -13.96 30.95
C ASN A 6 10.61 -12.78 30.06
N LEU A 7 11.26 -13.06 28.92
CA LEU A 7 11.58 -12.06 27.89
C LEU A 7 10.66 -12.16 26.67
N HIS A 8 9.45 -12.68 26.85
CA HIS A 8 8.41 -12.48 25.84
C HIS A 8 7.98 -11.02 25.93
N SER A 9 8.32 -10.24 24.91
CA SER A 9 7.78 -8.90 24.66
C SER A 9 6.26 -9.01 24.56
N PHE A 10 5.56 -8.94 25.69
CA PHE A 10 4.11 -8.95 25.74
C PHE A 10 3.63 -7.58 25.25
N ASP A 11 3.18 -7.52 24.00
CA ASP A 11 2.55 -6.34 23.42
C ASP A 11 1.05 -6.37 23.76
N PRO A 12 0.57 -5.53 24.70
CA PRO A 12 -0.82 -5.52 25.13
C PRO A 12 -1.80 -5.00 24.06
N PHE A 13 -1.29 -4.48 22.93
CA PHE A 13 -2.11 -4.01 21.82
C PHE A 13 -2.23 -5.03 20.67
N ALA A 14 -1.53 -6.17 20.75
CA ALA A 14 -1.54 -7.20 19.70
C ALA A 14 -2.92 -7.87 19.48
N ASP A 15 -3.76 -7.94 20.52
CA ASP A 15 -5.13 -8.43 20.40
C ASP A 15 -6.14 -7.35 19.99
N ALA A 16 -5.84 -6.07 20.25
CA ALA A 16 -6.71 -4.96 19.85
C ALA A 16 -6.73 -4.76 18.32
N SER A 17 -5.67 -5.14 17.61
CA SER A 17 -5.66 -5.18 16.13
C SER A 17 -6.50 -6.30 15.53
N LYS A 18 -7.01 -7.25 16.34
CA LYS A 18 -7.75 -8.42 15.86
C LYS A 18 -9.25 -8.37 16.16
N GLY A 19 -9.70 -7.44 17.01
CA GLY A 19 -11.04 -7.41 17.56
C GLY A 19 -11.82 -6.15 17.23
N ASP A 20 -12.10 -5.90 15.95
CA ASP A 20 -13.27 -5.10 15.53
C ASP A 20 -13.62 -5.47 14.07
N ASP A 21 -14.75 -6.17 13.91
CA ASP A 21 -15.56 -6.42 12.71
C ASP A 21 -14.91 -6.69 11.32
N LEU A 22 -15.05 -7.96 10.90
CA LEU A 22 -15.24 -8.45 9.51
C LEU A 22 -14.13 -8.35 8.46
N LEU A 23 -13.03 -7.63 8.62
CA LEU A 23 -11.84 -7.76 7.78
C LEU A 23 -10.60 -7.48 8.63
N PRO A 24 -9.48 -8.20 8.45
CA PRO A 24 -8.29 -7.96 9.27
C PRO A 24 -7.91 -6.49 9.17
N ALA A 25 -7.49 -5.89 10.29
CA ALA A 25 -6.87 -4.57 10.36
C ALA A 25 -5.48 -4.57 9.69
N GLY A 26 -5.39 -5.14 8.49
CA GLY A 26 -4.32 -5.00 7.54
C GLY A 26 -4.81 -4.04 6.47
N THR A 27 -4.31 -2.81 6.50
CA THR A 27 -4.43 -1.82 5.42
C THR A 27 -3.77 -2.28 4.11
N GLU A 28 -3.51 -3.57 3.95
CA GLU A 28 -2.67 -4.15 2.91
C GLU A 28 -3.46 -4.52 1.65
N ASP A 29 -4.80 -4.67 1.75
CA ASP A 29 -5.63 -5.13 0.63
C ASP A 29 -6.36 -4.00 -0.14
N TYR A 30 -6.32 -2.75 0.36
CA TYR A 30 -7.01 -1.64 -0.31
C TYR A 30 -6.12 -0.92 -1.31
N ILE A 31 -6.61 -0.79 -2.55
CA ILE A 31 -6.01 0.09 -3.54
C ILE A 31 -6.42 1.54 -3.23
N HIS A 32 -5.50 2.32 -2.70
CA HIS A 32 -5.74 3.73 -2.44
C HIS A 32 -5.46 4.58 -3.69
N ILE A 33 -6.52 5.09 -4.31
CA ILE A 33 -6.43 6.09 -5.39
C ILE A 33 -6.57 7.47 -4.77
N ARG A 34 -5.52 8.28 -4.88
CA ARG A 34 -5.48 9.66 -4.36
C ARG A 34 -5.19 10.63 -5.49
N ILE A 35 -5.83 11.80 -5.45
CA ILE A 35 -5.57 12.90 -6.39
C ILE A 35 -4.98 14.06 -5.59
N GLN A 36 -3.87 14.59 -6.07
CA GLN A 36 -3.20 15.75 -5.50
C GLN A 36 -3.07 16.82 -6.58
N GLN A 37 -3.22 18.09 -6.23
CA GLN A 37 -3.03 19.20 -7.16
C GLN A 37 -1.56 19.62 -7.14
N ARG A 38 -0.89 19.60 -8.30
CA ARG A 38 0.53 19.98 -8.41
C ARG A 38 0.69 21.49 -8.58
N ASN A 39 0.03 22.06 -9.59
CA ASN A 39 0.04 23.50 -9.82
C ASN A 39 -1.16 23.91 -10.69
N GLY A 40 -1.90 24.94 -10.27
CA GLY A 40 -3.10 25.39 -10.97
C GLY A 40 -4.00 24.21 -11.34
N ARG A 41 -4.36 24.05 -12.61
CA ARG A 41 -5.22 22.94 -13.06
C ARG A 41 -4.50 21.58 -13.23
N LYS A 42 -3.20 21.48 -12.95
CA LYS A 42 -2.44 20.22 -13.07
C LYS A 42 -2.56 19.40 -11.79
N THR A 43 -2.93 18.13 -11.92
CA THR A 43 -3.05 17.17 -10.81
C THR A 43 -2.14 15.96 -11.03
N LEU A 44 -1.79 15.28 -9.94
CA LEU A 44 -1.08 14.01 -9.88
C LEU A 44 -2.01 12.99 -9.24
N THR A 45 -2.26 11.89 -9.93
CA THR A 45 -3.02 10.76 -9.37
C THR A 45 -2.04 9.68 -8.94
N THR A 46 -2.07 9.31 -7.66
CA THR A 46 -1.24 8.24 -7.10
C THR A 46 -2.11 7.04 -6.77
N VAL A 47 -1.67 5.87 -7.20
CA VAL A 47 -2.29 4.59 -6.85
C VAL A 47 -1.31 3.85 -5.94
N GLN A 48 -1.74 3.57 -4.70
CA GLN A 48 -0.98 2.83 -3.70
C GLN A 48 -1.69 1.50 -3.40
N GLY A 49 -0.96 0.50 -2.93
CA GLY A 49 -1.53 -0.83 -2.64
C GLY A 49 -1.72 -1.73 -3.86
N ILE A 50 -0.87 -1.58 -4.88
CA ILE A 50 -0.83 -2.56 -5.98
C ILE A 50 0.10 -3.70 -5.55
N ALA A 51 -0.40 -4.94 -5.58
CA ALA A 51 0.39 -6.12 -5.26
C ALA A 51 1.65 -6.23 -6.13
N ASP A 52 2.75 -6.69 -5.53
CA ASP A 52 4.05 -6.79 -6.19
C ASP A 52 4.12 -7.89 -7.26
N ASP A 53 3.16 -8.82 -7.26
CA ASP A 53 3.00 -9.86 -8.29
C ASP A 53 2.68 -9.27 -9.68
N TYR A 54 2.19 -8.03 -9.74
CA TYR A 54 1.88 -7.37 -11.00
C TYR A 54 3.10 -6.69 -11.64
N ASP A 55 3.24 -6.87 -12.95
CA ASP A 55 4.24 -6.17 -13.77
C ASP A 55 3.98 -4.65 -13.82
N LYS A 56 4.49 -3.90 -12.84
CA LYS A 56 4.37 -2.43 -12.75
C LYS A 56 4.80 -1.73 -14.05
N LYS A 57 5.81 -2.26 -14.76
CA LYS A 57 6.28 -1.73 -16.06
C LYS A 57 5.24 -1.86 -17.17
N LYS A 58 4.53 -2.99 -17.26
CA LYS A 58 3.48 -3.20 -18.26
C LYS A 58 2.27 -2.33 -17.95
N LEU A 59 1.91 -2.21 -16.68
CA LEU A 59 0.82 -1.38 -16.19
C LEU A 59 1.02 0.10 -16.58
N VAL A 60 2.20 0.66 -16.27
CA VAL A 60 2.57 2.04 -16.65
C VAL A 60 2.50 2.25 -18.16
N LYS A 61 2.97 1.28 -18.97
CA LYS A 61 2.91 1.37 -20.43
C LYS A 61 1.48 1.36 -20.96
N ALA A 62 0.61 0.54 -20.38
CA ALA A 62 -0.81 0.49 -20.74
C ALA A 62 -1.51 1.81 -20.39
N PHE A 63 -1.25 2.36 -19.21
CA PHE A 63 -1.85 3.63 -18.79
C PHE A 63 -1.37 4.82 -19.62
N LYS A 64 -0.08 4.88 -19.98
CA LYS A 64 0.42 5.91 -20.91
C LYS A 64 -0.31 5.86 -22.26
N LYS A 65 -0.54 4.65 -22.80
CA LYS A 65 -1.23 4.48 -24.09
C LYS A 65 -2.73 4.83 -24.00
N LYS A 66 -3.40 4.43 -22.92
CA LYS A 66 -4.86 4.61 -22.79
C LYS A 66 -5.25 6.04 -22.43
N PHE A 67 -4.50 6.66 -21.51
CA PHE A 67 -4.83 7.98 -20.95
C PHE A 67 -4.01 9.12 -21.56
N ALA A 68 -3.03 8.82 -22.43
CA ALA A 68 -2.14 9.81 -23.06
C ALA A 68 -1.48 10.78 -22.05
N CYS A 69 -1.26 10.31 -20.82
CA CYS A 69 -0.67 11.08 -19.72
C CYS A 69 0.72 10.56 -19.36
N ASN A 70 1.56 11.41 -18.76
CA ASN A 70 2.86 10.96 -18.27
C ASN A 70 2.69 10.22 -16.93
N VAL A 71 2.86 8.90 -16.97
CA VAL A 71 2.79 8.03 -15.80
C VAL A 71 4.20 7.64 -15.36
N ILE A 72 4.47 7.71 -14.05
CA ILE A 72 5.73 7.28 -13.45
C ILE A 72 5.45 6.26 -12.34
N CYS A 73 6.28 5.25 -12.23
CA CYS A 73 6.31 4.36 -11.06
C CYS A 73 7.32 4.95 -10.08
N LEU A 74 6.89 5.28 -8.85
CA LEU A 74 7.78 5.81 -7.82
C LEU A 74 8.52 4.70 -7.07
N ASN A 75 7.85 3.59 -6.76
CA ASN A 75 8.40 2.46 -5.99
C ASN A 75 8.40 1.17 -6.83
N CYS A 76 9.28 1.14 -7.84
CA CYS A 76 9.57 -0.05 -8.62
C CYS A 76 10.92 -0.62 -8.13
N ASN A 77 10.90 -1.42 -7.06
CA ASN A 77 11.98 -2.37 -6.78
C ASN A 77 11.77 -3.64 -7.62
#